data_AF-A0A160PGI4-F1
#
_entry.id   AF-A0A160PGI4-F1
#
_cell.length_a   1.000
_cell.length_b   1.000
_cell.length_c   1.000
_cell.angle_alpha   90.00
_cell.angle_beta   90.00
_cell.angle_gamma   90.00
#
_symmetry.space_group_name_H-M   'P 1'
#
loop_
_entity.id
_entity.type
_entity.pdbx_description
1 polymer ?
#
loop_
_entity_poly.entity_id
_entity_poly.type
_entity_poly.pdbx_seq_one_letter_code
_entity_poly.pdbx_strand_id
1 'polypeptide(L)'
;MLAAYGKSLADAGRYQEANEVLQNAHSPAQPDWRVLSAQGTVADETGNHARAQGLYDAALKIAPNEPRVLSNLGLSYALSRRLDEAETTLRLAVAQPKADARVRQNLALVLGLKGRYDEAEQVLAQDLGPAEAAANVRELRAMAARRTAPKTAQATSPTPGRQLARTAIQ
;
A
#
# COMPACT_ATOMS: atom_id res chain seq x y z
N MET A 1 -12.79 -5.26 -20.27
CA MET A 1 -13.50 -4.06 -19.79
C MET A 1 -13.96 -4.19 -18.33
N LEU A 2 -14.37 -5.37 -17.84
CA LEU A 2 -14.79 -5.53 -16.43
C LEU A 2 -13.65 -5.50 -15.40
N ALA A 3 -12.47 -6.06 -15.71
CA ALA A 3 -11.30 -6.02 -14.80
C ALA A 3 -10.86 -4.58 -14.46
N ALA A 4 -10.76 -3.74 -15.48
CA ALA A 4 -10.38 -2.33 -15.32
C ALA A 4 -11.48 -1.54 -14.57
N TYR A 5 -12.75 -1.81 -14.87
CA TYR A 5 -13.86 -1.16 -14.17
C TYR A 5 -13.93 -1.54 -12.69
N GLY A 6 -13.83 -2.84 -12.38
CA GLY A 6 -13.76 -3.32 -11.00
C GLY A 6 -12.56 -2.74 -10.24
N LYS A 7 -11.40 -2.59 -10.92
CA LYS A 7 -10.25 -1.88 -10.34
C LYS A 7 -10.56 -0.41 -10.07
N SER A 8 -11.19 0.32 -10.99
CA SER A 8 -11.56 1.73 -10.76
C SER A 8 -12.56 1.89 -9.60
N LEU A 9 -13.48 0.94 -9.43
CA LEU A 9 -14.37 0.91 -8.26
C LEU A 9 -13.58 0.69 -6.96
N ALA A 10 -12.61 -0.21 -6.97
CA ALA A 10 -11.73 -0.45 -5.82
C ALA A 10 -10.88 0.78 -5.48
N ASP A 11 -10.27 1.42 -6.48
CA ASP A 11 -9.50 2.65 -6.33
C ASP A 11 -10.38 3.80 -5.77
N ALA A 12 -11.70 3.75 -5.96
CA ALA A 12 -12.69 4.68 -5.42
C ALA A 12 -13.28 4.26 -4.05
N GLY A 13 -12.78 3.20 -3.43
CA GLY A 13 -13.27 2.67 -2.15
C GLY A 13 -14.60 1.92 -2.22
N ARG A 14 -15.16 1.72 -3.42
CA ARG A 14 -16.43 1.01 -3.66
C ARG A 14 -16.20 -0.50 -3.71
N TYR A 15 -15.67 -1.06 -2.64
CA TYR A 15 -15.15 -2.44 -2.59
C TYR A 15 -16.23 -3.50 -2.83
N GLN A 16 -17.46 -3.27 -2.37
CA GLN A 16 -18.56 -4.22 -2.59
C GLN A 16 -18.92 -4.33 -4.06
N GLU A 17 -19.10 -3.18 -4.74
CA GLU A 17 -19.40 -3.14 -6.16
C GLU A 17 -18.22 -3.64 -7.01
N ALA A 18 -16.99 -3.33 -6.60
CA ALA A 18 -15.79 -3.88 -7.21
C ALA A 18 -15.81 -5.42 -7.17
N ASN A 19 -16.15 -6.02 -6.03
CA ASN A 19 -16.25 -7.47 -5.89
C ASN A 19 -17.31 -8.07 -6.82
N GLU A 20 -18.50 -7.49 -6.89
CA GLU A 20 -19.59 -7.98 -7.76
C GLU A 20 -19.19 -7.95 -9.24
N VAL A 21 -18.57 -6.85 -9.69
CA VAL A 21 -18.08 -6.71 -11.06
C VAL A 21 -16.95 -7.70 -11.34
N LEU A 22 -16.00 -7.85 -10.42
CA LEU A 22 -14.82 -8.70 -10.63
C LEU A 22 -15.15 -10.20 -10.56
N GLN A 23 -16.15 -10.62 -9.78
CA GLN A 23 -16.60 -12.03 -9.72
C GLN A 23 -17.09 -12.53 -11.08
N ASN A 24 -17.74 -11.66 -11.86
CA ASN A 24 -18.28 -11.99 -13.17
C ASN A 24 -17.31 -11.66 -14.33
N ALA A 25 -16.12 -11.14 -14.02
CA ALA A 25 -15.15 -10.70 -15.02
C ALA A 25 -14.27 -11.82 -15.58
N HIS A 26 -14.32 -13.02 -14.99
CA HIS A 26 -13.64 -14.22 -15.46
C HIS A 26 -14.43 -15.49 -15.07
N SER A 27 -14.00 -16.66 -15.55
CA SER A 27 -14.58 -17.94 -15.15
C SER A 27 -13.50 -18.91 -14.65
N PRO A 28 -13.85 -19.96 -13.88
CA PRO A 28 -12.89 -21.00 -13.49
C PRO A 28 -12.22 -21.69 -14.68
N ALA A 29 -12.92 -21.82 -15.81
CA ALA A 29 -12.39 -22.43 -17.03
C ALA A 29 -11.41 -21.51 -17.79
N GLN A 30 -11.53 -20.19 -17.61
CA GLN A 30 -10.71 -19.18 -18.27
C GLN A 30 -10.38 -18.06 -17.26
N PRO A 31 -9.45 -18.31 -16.33
CA PRO A 31 -9.05 -17.31 -15.35
C PRO A 31 -8.20 -16.20 -16.00
N ASP A 32 -8.45 -14.94 -15.61
CA ASP A 32 -7.63 -13.79 -16.01
C ASP A 32 -6.83 -13.29 -14.80
N TRP A 33 -5.50 -13.32 -14.92
CA TRP A 33 -4.60 -12.85 -13.86
C TRP A 33 -4.86 -11.39 -13.46
N ARG A 34 -5.34 -10.55 -14.40
CA ARG A 34 -5.67 -9.15 -14.12
C ARG A 34 -6.87 -9.04 -13.18
N VAL A 35 -7.87 -9.89 -13.37
CA VAL A 35 -9.04 -9.95 -12.51
C VAL A 35 -8.66 -10.49 -11.14
N LEU A 36 -7.88 -11.58 -11.08
CA LEU A 36 -7.37 -12.13 -9.83
C LEU A 36 -6.55 -11.10 -9.05
N SER A 37 -5.68 -10.36 -9.72
CA SER A 37 -4.93 -9.26 -9.09
C SER A 37 -5.83 -8.14 -8.58
N ALA A 38 -6.87 -7.77 -9.31
CA ALA A 38 -7.81 -6.74 -8.86
C ALA A 38 -8.64 -7.21 -7.65
N GLN A 39 -9.09 -8.48 -7.65
CA GLN A 39 -9.75 -9.09 -6.50
C GLN A 39 -8.81 -9.14 -5.28
N GLY A 40 -7.52 -9.41 -5.51
CA GLY A 40 -6.49 -9.37 -4.47
C GLY A 40 -6.38 -7.98 -3.84
N THR A 41 -6.37 -6.93 -4.66
CA THR A 41 -6.36 -5.54 -4.17
C THR A 41 -7.59 -5.24 -3.33
N VAL A 42 -8.78 -5.63 -3.77
CA VAL A 42 -10.00 -5.46 -2.96
C VAL A 42 -9.93 -6.24 -1.64
N ALA A 43 -9.33 -7.44 -1.65
CA ALA A 43 -9.15 -8.23 -0.44
C ALA A 43 -8.18 -7.57 0.57
N ASP A 44 -7.08 -6.98 0.11
CA ASP A 44 -6.16 -6.24 0.99
C ASP A 44 -6.81 -4.99 1.58
N GLU A 45 -7.53 -4.23 0.76
CA GLU A 45 -8.24 -3.00 1.19
C GLU A 45 -9.35 -3.28 2.20
N THR A 46 -9.91 -4.50 2.18
CA THR A 46 -10.92 -4.96 3.15
C THR A 46 -10.31 -5.72 4.33
N GLY A 47 -8.97 -5.74 4.45
CA GLY A 47 -8.24 -6.34 5.57
C GLY A 47 -8.06 -7.86 5.48
N ASN A 48 -8.49 -8.51 4.40
CA ASN A 48 -8.32 -9.95 4.19
C ASN A 48 -7.02 -10.25 3.43
N HIS A 49 -5.88 -9.96 4.06
CA HIS A 49 -4.56 -10.10 3.45
C HIS A 49 -4.21 -11.55 3.06
N ALA A 50 -4.68 -12.54 3.82
CA ALA A 50 -4.45 -13.95 3.50
C ALA A 50 -5.13 -14.34 2.17
N ARG A 51 -6.37 -13.86 1.95
CA ARG A 51 -7.08 -14.05 0.67
C ARG A 51 -6.38 -13.29 -0.45
N ALA A 52 -5.92 -12.06 -0.19
CA ALA A 52 -5.19 -11.26 -1.18
C ALA A 52 -3.94 -12.00 -1.68
N GLN A 53 -3.12 -12.51 -0.76
CA GLN A 53 -1.91 -13.29 -1.06
C GLN A 53 -2.23 -14.51 -1.95
N GLY A 54 -3.25 -15.29 -1.61
CA GLY A 54 -3.67 -16.43 -2.44
C GLY A 54 -4.14 -16.04 -3.84
N LEU A 55 -4.80 -14.89 -3.99
CA LEU A 55 -5.23 -14.36 -5.29
C LEU A 55 -4.04 -13.87 -6.13
N TYR A 56 -3.06 -13.21 -5.50
CA TYR A 56 -1.83 -12.80 -6.18
C TYR A 56 -0.99 -14.01 -6.61
N ASP A 57 -0.87 -15.03 -5.76
CA ASP A 57 -0.19 -16.28 -6.11
C ASP A 57 -0.88 -16.96 -7.30
N ALA A 58 -2.22 -17.00 -7.31
CA ALA A 58 -2.99 -17.53 -8.44
C ALA A 58 -2.76 -16.70 -9.72
N ALA A 59 -2.71 -15.38 -9.63
CA ALA A 59 -2.41 -14.51 -10.76
C ALA A 59 -0.98 -14.76 -11.29
N LEU A 60 0.01 -14.93 -10.41
CA LEU A 60 1.40 -15.19 -10.78
C LEU A 60 1.63 -16.58 -11.38
N LYS A 61 0.78 -17.57 -11.10
CA LYS A 61 0.78 -18.85 -11.81
C LYS A 61 0.41 -18.70 -13.29
N ILE A 62 -0.42 -17.72 -13.63
CA ILE A 62 -0.87 -17.45 -15.01
C ILE A 62 0.06 -16.46 -15.71
N ALA A 63 0.52 -15.42 -15.00
CA ALA A 63 1.48 -14.43 -15.48
C ALA A 63 2.72 -14.40 -14.57
N PRO A 64 3.66 -15.33 -14.76
CA PRO A 64 4.88 -15.39 -13.96
C PRO A 64 5.65 -14.08 -14.03
N ASN A 65 6.17 -13.64 -12.89
CA ASN A 65 6.99 -12.45 -12.76
C ASN A 65 6.34 -11.14 -13.24
N GLU A 66 5.01 -11.03 -13.29
CA GLU A 66 4.35 -9.77 -13.59
C GLU A 66 4.65 -8.74 -12.46
N PRO A 67 5.42 -7.66 -12.74
CA PRO A 67 5.97 -6.81 -11.67
C PRO A 67 4.91 -6.12 -10.82
N ARG A 68 3.77 -5.75 -11.41
CA ARG A 68 2.65 -5.14 -10.65
C ARG A 68 2.02 -6.10 -9.67
N VAL A 69 1.87 -7.38 -10.05
CA VAL A 69 1.28 -8.39 -9.18
C VAL A 69 2.27 -8.75 -8.06
N LEU A 70 3.55 -8.91 -8.38
CA LEU A 70 4.62 -9.06 -7.37
C LEU A 70 4.65 -7.86 -6.40
N SER A 71 4.52 -6.64 -6.92
CA SER A 71 4.51 -5.45 -6.08
C SER A 71 3.32 -5.42 -5.13
N ASN A 72 2.13 -5.81 -5.59
CA ASN A 72 0.95 -5.89 -4.74
C ASN A 72 1.10 -6.99 -3.68
N LEU A 73 1.62 -8.17 -4.05
CA LEU A 73 1.92 -9.24 -3.11
C LEU A 73 2.91 -8.78 -2.03
N GLY A 74 3.97 -8.06 -2.42
CA GLY A 74 4.93 -7.48 -1.48
C GLY A 74 4.29 -6.48 -0.50
N LEU A 75 3.39 -5.61 -0.98
CA LEU A 75 2.61 -4.73 -0.12
C LEU A 75 1.67 -5.51 0.82
N SER A 76 1.02 -6.57 0.35
CA SER A 76 0.16 -7.43 1.18
C SER A 76 0.92 -8.08 2.32
N TYR A 77 2.17 -8.53 2.07
CA TYR A 77 3.04 -9.02 3.13
C TYR A 77 3.39 -7.91 4.12
N ALA A 78 3.68 -6.69 3.66
CA ALA A 78 3.95 -5.55 4.55
C ALA A 78 2.74 -5.20 5.44
N LEU A 79 1.53 -5.22 4.88
CA LEU A 79 0.28 -5.05 5.63
C LEU A 79 0.11 -6.13 6.71
N SER A 80 0.50 -7.36 6.39
CA SER A 80 0.54 -8.50 7.32
C SER A 80 1.75 -8.53 8.25
N ARG A 81 2.55 -7.44 8.33
CA ARG A 81 3.75 -7.30 9.17
C ARG A 81 4.89 -8.27 8.80
N ARG A 82 4.85 -8.85 7.61
CA ARG A 82 5.81 -9.78 7.02
C ARG A 82 6.82 -9.03 6.16
N LEU A 83 7.65 -8.20 6.80
CA LEU A 83 8.50 -7.22 6.09
C LEU A 83 9.67 -7.86 5.31
N ASP A 84 10.13 -9.05 5.72
CA ASP A 84 11.20 -9.76 5.00
C ASP A 84 10.69 -10.39 3.70
N GLU A 85 9.50 -11.01 3.72
CA GLU A 85 8.87 -11.50 2.49
C GLU A 85 8.44 -10.35 1.58
N ALA A 86 7.97 -9.24 2.15
CA ALA A 86 7.64 -8.02 1.41
C ALA A 86 8.85 -7.51 0.62
N GLU A 87 10.00 -7.34 1.29
CA GLU A 87 11.22 -6.86 0.62
C GLU A 87 11.69 -7.83 -0.46
N THR A 88 11.75 -9.13 -0.15
CA THR A 88 12.19 -10.16 -1.10
C THR A 88 11.33 -10.14 -2.36
N THR A 89 10.01 -10.06 -2.20
CA THR A 89 9.06 -10.02 -3.31
C THR A 89 9.17 -8.73 -4.12
N LEU A 90 9.33 -7.57 -3.46
CA LEU A 90 9.48 -6.28 -4.15
C LEU A 90 10.82 -6.15 -4.88
N ARG A 91 11.91 -6.72 -4.36
CA ARG A 91 13.17 -6.80 -5.10
C ARG A 91 13.04 -7.65 -6.34
N LEU A 92 12.31 -8.78 -6.26
CA LEU A 92 11.98 -9.57 -7.45
C LEU A 92 11.15 -8.75 -8.45
N ALA A 93 10.19 -7.95 -7.98
CA ALA A 93 9.37 -7.08 -8.82
C ALA A 93 10.21 -6.01 -9.54
N VAL A 94 11.10 -5.31 -8.83
CA VAL A 94 11.96 -4.26 -9.40
C VAL A 94 12.94 -4.82 -10.44
N ALA A 95 13.36 -6.08 -10.32
CA ALA A 95 14.24 -6.73 -11.27
C ALA A 95 13.57 -7.05 -12.63
N GLN A 96 12.25 -6.88 -12.77
CA GLN A 96 11.54 -7.23 -13.99
C GLN A 96 11.60 -6.12 -15.04
N PRO A 97 11.67 -6.45 -16.35
CA PRO A 97 11.81 -5.45 -17.42
C PRO A 97 10.70 -4.40 -17.48
N LYS A 98 9.50 -4.73 -16.99
CA LYS A 98 8.33 -3.83 -16.99
C LYS A 98 8.10 -3.12 -15.64
N ALA A 99 9.08 -3.15 -14.74
CA ALA A 99 8.99 -2.48 -13.44
C ALA A 99 9.02 -0.96 -13.62
N ASP A 100 7.97 -0.30 -13.16
CA ASP A 100 7.82 1.15 -13.22
C ASP A 100 8.18 1.83 -11.88
N ALA A 101 8.09 3.16 -11.87
CA ALA A 101 8.40 3.97 -10.69
C ALA A 101 7.54 3.59 -9.47
N ARG A 102 6.31 3.15 -9.67
CA ARG A 102 5.42 2.73 -8.57
C ARG A 102 5.95 1.47 -7.88
N VAL A 103 6.48 0.51 -8.63
CA VAL A 103 7.11 -0.70 -8.06
C VAL A 103 8.33 -0.32 -7.21
N ARG A 104 9.18 0.61 -7.70
CA ARG A 104 10.34 1.11 -6.94
C ARG A 104 9.94 1.90 -5.69
N GLN A 105 8.92 2.73 -5.77
CA GLN A 105 8.36 3.44 -4.62
C GLN A 105 7.86 2.47 -3.53
N ASN A 106 7.21 1.37 -3.92
CA ASN A 106 6.76 0.35 -2.97
C ASN A 106 7.93 -0.36 -2.29
N LEU A 107 9.01 -0.65 -3.01
CA LEU A 107 10.24 -1.17 -2.39
C LEU A 107 10.83 -0.16 -1.40
N ALA A 108 10.92 1.12 -1.77
CA ALA A 108 11.43 2.17 -0.89
C ALA A 108 10.57 2.33 0.38
N LEU A 109 9.25 2.23 0.27
CA LEU A 109 8.34 2.21 1.42
C LEU A 109 8.68 1.06 2.39
N VAL A 110 8.84 -0.17 1.87
CA VAL A 110 9.16 -1.34 2.71
C VAL A 110 10.55 -1.21 3.34
N LEU A 111 11.56 -0.72 2.60
CA LEU A 111 12.89 -0.42 3.15
C LEU A 111 12.80 0.64 4.27
N GLY A 112 12.00 1.69 4.09
CA GLY A 112 11.74 2.71 5.11
C GLY A 112 11.05 2.16 6.35
N LEU A 113 10.09 1.23 6.21
CA LEU A 113 9.47 0.51 7.34
C LEU A 113 10.47 -0.36 8.10
N LYS A 114 11.54 -0.82 7.44
CA LYS A 114 12.67 -1.54 8.05
C LYS A 114 13.78 -0.62 8.56
N GLY A 115 13.64 0.70 8.44
CA GLY A 115 14.65 1.68 8.84
C GLY A 115 15.85 1.80 7.89
N ARG A 116 15.81 1.16 6.72
CA ARG A 116 16.89 1.18 5.71
C ARG A 116 16.72 2.39 4.78
N TYR A 117 16.87 3.57 5.35
CA TYR A 117 16.60 4.85 4.68
C TYR A 117 17.55 5.16 3.53
N ASP A 118 18.84 4.85 3.67
CA ASP A 118 19.84 5.10 2.63
C ASP A 118 19.54 4.29 1.35
N GLU A 119 19.13 3.02 1.52
CA GLU A 119 18.73 2.18 0.39
C GLU A 119 17.39 2.62 -0.21
N ALA A 120 16.44 3.08 0.61
CA ALA A 120 15.19 3.64 0.12
C ALA A 120 15.45 4.88 -0.76
N GLU A 121 16.40 5.74 -0.38
CA GLU A 121 16.80 6.91 -1.16
C GLU A 121 17.41 6.52 -2.50
N GLN A 122 18.34 5.56 -2.50
CA GLN A 122 18.96 5.04 -3.74
C GLN A 122 17.94 4.46 -4.70
N VAL A 123 16.93 3.75 -4.19
CA VAL A 123 15.84 3.20 -5.02
C VAL A 123 15.00 4.33 -5.63
N LEU A 124 14.65 5.34 -4.85
CA LEU A 124 13.84 6.48 -5.31
C LEU A 124 14.59 7.39 -6.29
N ALA A 125 15.90 7.55 -6.12
CA ALA A 125 16.76 8.35 -6.99
C ALA A 125 16.86 7.80 -8.43
N GLN A 126 16.36 6.59 -8.69
CA GLN A 126 16.24 6.06 -10.06
C GLN A 126 15.15 6.77 -10.87
N ASP A 127 14.14 7.35 -10.21
CA ASP A 127 12.99 8.02 -10.84
C ASP A 127 12.92 9.52 -10.54
N LEU A 128 13.55 9.94 -9.44
CA LEU A 128 13.40 11.28 -8.87
C LEU A 128 14.75 12.00 -8.80
N GLY A 129 14.70 13.33 -8.72
CA GLY A 129 15.90 14.12 -8.42
C GLY A 129 16.42 13.84 -7.00
N PRO A 130 17.72 14.02 -6.71
CA PRO A 130 18.29 13.75 -5.38
C PRO A 130 17.55 14.45 -4.23
N ALA A 131 17.15 15.71 -4.43
CA ALA A 131 16.43 16.48 -3.41
C ALA A 131 15.04 15.90 -3.09
N GLU A 132 14.33 15.39 -4.11
CA GLU A 132 13.01 14.77 -3.97
C GLU A 132 13.11 13.38 -3.33
N ALA A 133 14.10 12.57 -3.73
CA ALA A 133 14.36 11.27 -3.11
C ALA A 133 14.66 11.42 -1.61
N ALA A 134 15.54 12.36 -1.24
CA ALA A 134 15.84 12.68 0.15
C ALA A 134 14.60 13.20 0.92
N ALA A 135 13.74 14.00 0.27
CA ALA A 135 12.49 14.47 0.87
C ALA A 135 11.53 13.31 1.20
N ASN A 136 11.31 12.41 0.25
CA ASN A 136 10.46 11.24 0.45
C ASN A 136 10.98 10.36 1.59
N VAL A 137 12.29 10.16 1.71
CA VAL A 137 12.87 9.37 2.81
C VAL A 137 12.69 10.05 4.16
N ARG A 138 12.83 11.38 4.24
CA ARG A 138 12.52 12.13 5.47
C ARG A 138 11.06 11.93 5.90
N GLU A 139 10.13 11.93 4.94
CA GLU A 139 8.71 11.67 5.21
C GLU A 139 8.49 10.23 5.70
N LEU A 140 9.07 9.22 5.03
CA LEU A 140 9.00 7.82 5.45
C LEU A 140 9.50 7.63 6.90
N ARG A 141 10.61 8.28 7.25
CA ARG A 141 11.16 8.25 8.61
C ARG A 141 10.21 8.88 9.62
N ALA A 142 9.61 10.03 9.29
CA ALA A 142 8.64 10.70 10.15
C ALA A 142 7.37 9.87 10.35
N MET A 143 6.85 9.23 9.29
CA MET A 143 5.69 8.33 9.36
C MET A 143 5.98 7.13 10.26
N ALA A 144 7.15 6.50 10.13
CA ALA A 144 7.56 5.37 10.96
C ALA A 144 7.62 5.77 12.45
N ALA A 145 8.24 6.91 12.77
CA ALA A 145 8.35 7.41 14.15
C ALA A 145 6.97 7.70 14.78
N ARG A 146 6.03 8.25 14.01
CA ARG A 146 4.64 8.48 14.49
C ARG A 146 3.91 7.19 14.79
N ARG A 147 4.20 6.11 14.04
CA ARG A 147 3.57 4.80 14.21
C ARG A 147 4.08 4.04 15.44
N THR A 148 5.29 4.37 15.90
CA THR A 148 5.91 3.79 17.11
C THR A 148 5.71 4.65 18.36
N ALA A 149 5.29 5.91 18.20
CA ALA A 149 5.04 6.81 19.31
C ALA A 149 3.79 6.38 20.12
N PRO A 150 3.83 6.44 21.46
CA PRO A 150 2.66 6.16 22.29
C PRO A 150 1.52 7.15 21.97
N LYS A 151 0.28 6.64 21.95
CA LYS A 151 -0.96 7.37 21.60
C LYS A 151 -1.23 8.63 22.45
N THR A 152 -0.50 8.82 23.55
CA THR A 152 -0.58 9.97 24.46
C THR A 152 0.12 11.23 23.96
N ALA A 153 0.99 11.14 22.95
CA ALA A 153 1.72 12.31 22.42
C ALA A 153 0.93 13.16 21.41
N GLN A 154 -0.28 12.76 21.02
CA GLN A 154 -1.11 13.49 20.04
C GLN A 154 -2.22 14.35 20.66
N ALA A 155 -2.32 14.44 21.99
CA ALA A 155 -3.37 15.22 22.65
C ALA A 155 -2.82 16.07 23.79
N THR A 156 -2.25 17.24 23.47
CA THR A 156 -2.32 18.45 24.34
C THR A 156 -1.98 19.70 23.53
N SER A 157 -2.97 20.28 22.88
CA SER A 157 -3.03 21.74 22.80
C SER A 157 -3.88 22.19 23.99
N PRO A 158 -3.35 22.94 24.97
CA PRO A 158 -4.19 23.46 26.04
C PRO A 158 -5.17 24.46 25.41
N THR A 159 -6.47 24.15 25.44
CA THR A 159 -7.52 25.14 25.21
C THR A 159 -7.32 26.27 26.22
N PRO A 160 -7.14 27.54 25.81
CA PRO A 160 -7.12 28.64 26.76
C PRO A 160 -8.43 28.65 27.54
N GLY A 161 -8.32 28.58 28.86
CA GLY A 161 -9.45 28.51 29.78
C GLY A 161 -10.44 29.64 29.51
N ARG A 162 -11.68 29.25 29.23
CA ARG A 162 -12.82 30.17 29.14
C ARG A 162 -13.05 30.74 30.53
N GLN A 163 -12.68 32.01 30.71
CA GLN A 163 -12.87 32.74 31.96
C GLN A 163 -14.37 32.78 32.27
N LEU A 164 -14.77 32.05 33.31
CA LEU A 164 -16.11 32.12 33.87
C LEU A 164 -16.24 33.45 34.62
N ALA A 165 -17.06 34.35 34.10
CA ALA A 165 -17.67 35.40 34.91
C ALA A 165 -19.18 35.37 34.65
N ARG A 166 -19.87 34.51 35.41
CA ARG A 166 -21.27 34.76 35.78
C ARG A 166 -21.25 35.88 36.82
N THR A 167 -22.09 36.90 36.68
CA THR A 167 -23.19 37.19 37.62
C THR A 167 -24.10 38.25 36.98
N ALA A 168 -25.40 38.06 37.25
CA ALA A 168 -26.55 38.71 36.67
C ALA A 168 -27.00 39.92 37.52
N ILE A 169 -27.71 40.85 36.87
CA ILE A 169 -28.90 41.59 37.35
C ILE A 169 -28.75 42.33 38.70
N GLN A 170 -28.64 43.66 38.63
CA GLN A 170 -29.69 44.62 39.02
C GLN A 170 -29.50 45.94 38.27
#